data_AF-A0A7Y4SY45-F1
#
_entry.id   AF-A0A7Y4SY45-F1
#
_cell.length_a   1.000
_cell.length_b   1.000
_cell.length_c   1.000
_cell.angle_alpha   90.00
_cell.angle_beta   90.00
_cell.angle_gamma   90.00
#
_symmetry.space_group_name_H-M   'P 1'
#
loop_
_entity.id
_entity.type
_entity.pdbx_description
1 polymer ?
#
loop_
_entity_poly.entity_id
_entity_poly.type
_entity_poly.pdbx_seq_one_letter_code
_entity_poly.pdbx_strand_id
1 'polypeptide(L)'
;MLLLLSLLFVALVFGWGPGNHLEFSLRVLRARRKLAPGAAALLRDERSAFLYGNIAADLINFKGYGGHYNHCHRWTIVSEMRARAASRAEEAFALGYLAHLAADTIAHNHYVPYHLARYARSKGLGHLYWEMRADGFVPENHWRVVTALKQDRTLDALDQLVNQGVPKKALSMRTNKLLFNHVLLISERDQWRRGVARLHGMSSAPLEPAFLERFRSAAVGRIRLALEPDGLATLLHLDTNGKVAQKSAWDARKQALRRLTRARRERESADAAAPFLVGMESPPPGHGDPHWTP
;
A
#
# COMPACT_ATOMS: atom_id res chain seq x y z
N MET A 1 -17.40 -3.01 -22.39
CA MET A 1 -17.91 -3.52 -21.09
C MET A 1 -16.97 -4.55 -20.47
N LEU A 2 -16.54 -5.57 -21.22
CA LEU A 2 -15.54 -6.56 -20.77
C LEU A 2 -14.17 -5.96 -20.39
N LEU A 3 -13.69 -4.94 -21.12
CA LEU A 3 -12.43 -4.23 -20.80
C LEU A 3 -12.53 -3.46 -19.46
N LEU A 4 -13.67 -2.83 -19.20
CA LEU A 4 -13.93 -2.08 -17.96
C LEU A 4 -14.03 -3.01 -16.75
N LEU A 5 -14.64 -4.19 -16.94
CA LEU A 5 -14.73 -5.25 -15.92
C LEU A 5 -13.38 -5.91 -15.66
N SER A 6 -12.52 -6.07 -16.66
CA SER A 6 -11.16 -6.60 -16.49
C SER A 6 -10.22 -5.58 -15.85
N LEU A 7 -10.37 -4.28 -16.16
CA LEU A 7 -9.71 -3.18 -15.42
C LEU A 7 -10.13 -3.15 -13.93
N LEU A 8 -11.42 -3.37 -13.65
CA LEU A 8 -11.94 -3.48 -12.28
C LEU A 8 -11.38 -4.69 -11.51
N PHE A 9 -11.17 -5.80 -12.22
CA PHE A 9 -10.75 -7.07 -11.62
C PHE A 9 -9.24 -7.14 -11.35
N VAL A 10 -8.44 -6.44 -12.14
CA VAL A 10 -6.99 -6.33 -11.95
C VAL A 10 -6.62 -5.43 -10.76
N ALA A 11 -7.52 -4.52 -10.36
CA ALA A 11 -7.32 -3.60 -9.24
C ALA A 11 -7.55 -4.20 -7.85
N LEU A 12 -7.75 -5.51 -7.73
CA LEU A 12 -8.20 -6.17 -6.48
C LEU A 12 -7.09 -6.49 -5.46
N VAL A 13 -5.87 -5.96 -5.60
CA VAL A 13 -4.71 -6.39 -4.78
C VAL A 13 -3.72 -5.25 -4.46
N PHE A 14 -4.17 -4.00 -4.44
CA PHE A 14 -3.30 -2.86 -4.12
C PHE A 14 -3.51 -2.42 -2.68
N GLY A 15 -2.45 -2.05 -1.97
CA GLY A 15 -2.57 -1.38 -0.67
C GLY A 15 -2.94 0.08 -0.82
N TRP A 16 -2.32 0.97 -0.02
CA TRP A 16 -2.50 2.40 -0.27
C TRP A 16 -2.27 2.69 -1.75
N GLY A 17 -3.04 3.59 -2.36
CA GLY A 17 -2.76 3.93 -3.74
C GLY A 17 -1.39 4.63 -3.87
N PRO A 18 -0.80 4.66 -5.08
CA PRO A 18 0.54 5.19 -5.30
C PRO A 18 0.66 6.67 -4.91
N GLY A 19 -0.46 7.42 -4.85
CA GLY A 19 -0.47 8.78 -4.36
C GLY A 19 -0.17 8.86 -2.86
N ASN A 20 -0.81 8.03 -2.04
CA ASN A 20 -0.59 8.03 -0.59
C ASN A 20 0.80 7.51 -0.23
N HIS A 21 1.31 6.47 -0.89
CA HIS A 21 2.69 6.01 -0.69
C HIS A 21 3.69 7.14 -0.91
N LEU A 22 3.56 7.86 -2.03
CA LEU A 22 4.40 9.02 -2.30
C LEU A 22 4.24 10.12 -1.25
N GLU A 23 3.00 10.47 -0.86
CA GLU A 23 2.73 11.45 0.20
C GLU A 23 3.45 11.08 1.51
N PHE A 24 3.39 9.82 1.95
CA PHE A 24 4.03 9.36 3.17
C PHE A 24 5.55 9.46 3.08
N SER A 25 6.12 9.02 1.96
CA SER A 25 7.56 9.11 1.71
C SER A 25 8.05 10.56 1.66
N LEU A 26 7.26 11.48 1.07
CA LEU A 26 7.58 12.90 1.10
C LEU A 26 7.50 13.50 2.51
N ARG A 27 6.55 13.06 3.36
CA ARG A 27 6.52 13.44 4.78
C ARG A 27 7.78 12.97 5.52
N VAL A 28 8.22 11.73 5.27
CA VAL A 28 9.45 11.17 5.84
C VAL A 28 10.68 11.97 5.41
N LEU A 29 10.81 12.28 4.11
CA LEU A 29 11.92 13.09 3.59
C LEU A 29 11.95 14.52 4.15
N ARG A 30 10.78 15.15 4.32
CA ARG A 30 10.65 16.46 4.99
C ARG A 30 11.16 16.40 6.43
N ALA A 31 10.90 15.30 7.13
CA ALA A 31 11.31 15.06 8.50
C ALA A 31 12.58 14.18 8.63
N ARG A 32 13.42 14.08 7.59
CA ARG A 32 14.56 13.15 7.54
C ARG A 32 15.56 13.26 8.70
N ARG A 33 15.64 14.43 9.34
CA ARG A 33 16.49 14.64 10.54
C ARG A 33 16.04 13.81 11.75
N LYS A 34 14.84 13.22 11.70
CA LYS A 34 14.31 12.32 12.72
C LYS A 34 14.52 10.83 12.40
N LEU A 35 15.36 10.53 11.40
CA LEU A 35 15.80 9.17 11.03
C LEU A 35 17.22 8.95 11.54
N ALA A 36 17.65 7.68 11.59
CA ALA A 36 19.06 7.33 11.78
C ALA A 36 19.98 8.10 10.80
N PRO A 37 21.17 8.57 11.25
CA PRO A 37 22.05 9.42 10.43
C PRO A 37 22.41 8.82 9.06
N GLY A 38 22.65 7.50 9.00
CA GLY A 38 22.97 6.79 7.76
C GLY A 38 21.81 6.84 6.75
N ALA A 39 20.59 6.50 7.21
CA ALA A 39 19.39 6.58 6.38
C ALA A 39 19.12 8.03 5.94
N ALA A 40 19.25 9.00 6.85
CA ALA A 40 19.03 10.41 6.53
C ALA A 40 19.98 10.95 5.45
N ALA A 41 21.26 10.55 5.50
CA ALA A 41 22.26 10.91 4.49
C ALA A 41 21.98 10.24 3.15
N LEU A 42 21.70 8.93 3.17
CA LEU A 42 21.37 8.18 1.96
C LEU A 42 20.14 8.75 1.24
N LEU A 43 19.07 9.02 1.99
CA LEU A 43 17.81 9.56 1.44
C LEU A 43 17.93 11.00 0.94
N ARG A 44 18.91 11.76 1.46
CA ARG A 44 19.24 13.10 0.94
C ARG A 44 19.90 12.97 -0.44
N ASP A 45 20.84 12.06 -0.58
CA ASP A 45 21.68 11.93 -1.78
C ASP A 45 20.94 11.17 -2.89
N GLU A 46 20.19 10.12 -2.53
CA GLU A 46 19.54 9.17 -3.46
C GLU A 46 18.01 9.27 -3.41
N ARG A 47 17.51 10.50 -3.34
CA ARG A 47 16.08 10.79 -3.14
C ARG A 47 15.18 10.14 -4.19
N SER A 48 15.54 10.24 -5.47
CA SER A 48 14.71 9.70 -6.57
C SER A 48 14.64 8.18 -6.52
N ALA A 49 15.75 7.50 -6.21
CA ALA A 49 15.78 6.06 -6.07
C ALA A 49 14.88 5.57 -4.91
N PHE A 50 14.93 6.24 -3.76
CA PHE A 50 14.02 5.96 -2.64
C PHE A 50 12.55 6.15 -3.00
N LEU A 51 12.20 7.30 -3.59
CA LEU A 51 10.81 7.56 -3.98
C LEU A 51 10.32 6.57 -5.05
N TYR A 52 11.20 6.17 -5.96
CA TYR A 52 10.90 5.17 -6.98
C TYR A 52 10.66 3.79 -6.36
N GLY A 53 11.55 3.33 -5.46
CA GLY A 53 11.37 2.07 -4.74
C GLY A 53 10.06 2.02 -3.95
N ASN A 54 9.63 3.16 -3.42
CA ASN A 54 8.38 3.27 -2.67
C ASN A 54 7.10 3.11 -3.52
N ILE A 55 7.16 3.47 -4.80
CA ILE A 55 6.03 3.26 -5.72
C ILE A 55 6.21 1.98 -6.56
N ALA A 56 7.43 1.44 -6.66
CA ALA A 56 7.76 0.29 -7.50
C ALA A 56 7.05 -1.01 -7.09
N ALA A 57 6.76 -1.19 -5.81
CA ALA A 57 6.03 -2.35 -5.32
C ALA A 57 4.65 -2.52 -5.99
N ASP A 58 3.94 -1.41 -6.20
CA ASP A 58 2.67 -1.39 -6.94
C ASP A 58 2.86 -1.57 -8.46
N LEU A 59 3.98 -1.10 -9.02
CA LEU A 59 4.27 -1.23 -10.46
C LEU A 59 4.46 -2.68 -10.89
N ILE A 60 4.99 -3.53 -9.99
CA ILE A 60 5.53 -4.86 -10.32
C ILE A 60 4.54 -5.98 -10.01
N ASN A 61 3.39 -5.67 -9.41
CA ASN A 61 2.38 -6.64 -8.94
C ASN A 61 1.53 -7.30 -10.07
N PHE A 62 1.83 -7.08 -11.36
CA PHE A 62 1.01 -7.55 -12.48
C PHE A 62 1.19 -9.06 -12.83
N LYS A 63 1.22 -9.95 -11.83
CA LYS A 63 1.25 -11.42 -11.99
C LYS A 63 -0.11 -12.07 -11.66
N GLY A 64 -1.18 -11.58 -12.30
CA GLY A 64 -2.54 -12.07 -12.09
C GLY A 64 -2.92 -13.39 -12.78
N TYR A 65 -2.03 -14.02 -13.56
CA TYR A 65 -2.31 -15.28 -14.25
C TYR A 65 -1.20 -16.31 -13.99
N GLY A 66 -1.44 -17.22 -13.05
CA GLY A 66 -0.57 -18.36 -12.78
C GLY A 66 -0.01 -18.43 -11.36
N GLY A 67 -0.89 -18.75 -10.40
CA GLY A 67 -0.53 -19.48 -9.17
C GLY A 67 0.78 -19.14 -8.47
N HIS A 68 0.87 -17.96 -7.85
CA HIS A 68 1.37 -17.72 -6.49
C HIS A 68 1.24 -16.21 -6.23
N TYR A 69 0.17 -15.83 -5.50
CA TYR A 69 0.00 -14.48 -5.00
C TYR A 69 1.18 -14.08 -4.09
N ASN A 70 1.49 -12.78 -4.05
CA ASN A 70 2.20 -12.12 -2.95
C ASN A 70 3.71 -12.40 -2.79
N HIS A 71 4.55 -12.38 -3.83
CA HIS A 71 6.01 -12.29 -3.59
C HIS A 71 6.49 -10.85 -3.38
N CYS A 72 5.93 -9.90 -4.14
CA CYS A 72 6.31 -8.49 -4.10
C CYS A 72 5.95 -7.78 -2.79
N HIS A 73 5.03 -8.32 -1.99
CA HIS A 73 4.59 -7.77 -0.71
C HIS A 73 5.07 -8.60 0.49
N ARG A 74 6.16 -9.36 0.37
CA ARG A 74 6.81 -10.06 1.50
C ARG A 74 8.01 -9.26 1.97
N TRP A 75 8.27 -9.21 3.27
CA TRP A 75 9.48 -8.58 3.78
C TRP A 75 10.77 -9.20 3.24
N THR A 76 10.76 -10.49 2.88
CA THR A 76 11.93 -11.21 2.35
C THR A 76 12.50 -10.54 1.10
N ILE A 77 11.65 -9.93 0.26
CA ILE A 77 12.13 -9.22 -0.95
C ILE A 77 13.05 -8.06 -0.58
N VAL A 78 12.80 -7.37 0.54
CA VAL A 78 13.64 -6.26 0.99
C VAL A 78 15.00 -6.79 1.42
N SER A 79 15.05 -7.85 2.23
CA SER A 79 16.30 -8.48 2.64
C SER A 79 17.11 -8.96 1.43
N GLU A 80 16.43 -9.56 0.45
CA GLU A 80 17.01 -10.04 -0.79
C GLU A 80 17.56 -8.91 -1.68
N MET A 81 16.85 -7.78 -1.78
CA MET A 81 17.33 -6.60 -2.48
C MET A 81 18.53 -5.97 -1.77
N ARG A 82 18.47 -5.82 -0.44
CA ARG A 82 19.57 -5.26 0.36
C ARG A 82 20.84 -6.10 0.26
N ALA A 83 20.73 -7.42 0.20
CA ALA A 83 21.88 -8.32 0.05
C ALA A 83 22.55 -8.22 -1.34
N ARG A 84 21.85 -7.70 -2.35
CA ARG A 84 22.32 -7.61 -3.74
C ARG A 84 22.66 -6.18 -4.17
N ALA A 85 22.23 -5.17 -3.41
CA ALA A 85 22.52 -3.77 -3.69
C ALA A 85 24.03 -3.54 -3.73
N ALA A 86 24.52 -3.03 -4.85
CA ALA A 86 25.93 -2.74 -5.10
C ALA A 86 26.22 -1.23 -5.14
N SER A 87 25.16 -0.40 -5.08
CA SER A 87 25.24 1.06 -5.14
C SER A 87 24.35 1.72 -4.10
N ARG A 88 24.65 2.99 -3.78
CA ARG A 88 23.83 3.82 -2.89
C ARG A 88 22.41 3.99 -3.43
N ALA A 89 22.24 4.15 -4.74
CA ALA A 89 20.94 4.23 -5.37
C ALA A 89 20.10 2.96 -5.16
N GLU A 90 20.70 1.77 -5.32
CA GLU A 90 20.02 0.49 -5.07
C GLU A 90 19.67 0.29 -3.59
N GLU A 91 20.55 0.71 -2.68
CA GLU A 91 20.27 0.69 -1.24
C GLU A 91 19.08 1.61 -0.90
N ALA A 92 19.08 2.83 -1.43
CA ALA A 92 17.98 3.78 -1.24
C ALA A 92 16.66 3.26 -1.84
N PHE A 93 16.71 2.64 -3.02
CA PHE A 93 15.57 1.99 -3.64
C PHE A 93 14.99 0.86 -2.76
N ALA A 94 15.85 0.00 -2.19
CA ALA A 94 15.43 -1.05 -1.27
C ALA A 94 14.77 -0.47 0.00
N LEU A 95 15.28 0.64 0.55
CA LEU A 95 14.64 1.36 1.65
C LEU A 95 13.30 1.99 1.26
N GLY A 96 13.15 2.44 0.01
CA GLY A 96 11.88 2.90 -0.54
C GLY A 96 10.83 1.80 -0.55
N TYR A 97 11.23 0.62 -1.00
CA TYR A 97 10.41 -0.58 -1.02
C TYR A 97 10.04 -1.04 0.40
N LEU A 98 11.00 -0.96 1.35
CA LEU A 98 10.73 -1.20 2.77
C LEU A 98 9.69 -0.24 3.33
N ALA A 99 9.80 1.05 3.02
CA ALA A 99 8.82 2.06 3.40
C ALA A 99 7.42 1.77 2.82
N HIS A 100 7.35 1.22 1.62
CA HIS A 100 6.08 0.81 1.02
C HIS A 100 5.40 -0.29 1.86
N LEU A 101 6.12 -1.39 2.11
CA LEU A 101 5.59 -2.52 2.91
C LEU A 101 5.21 -2.10 4.33
N ALA A 102 6.01 -1.20 4.93
CA ALA A 102 5.71 -0.62 6.23
C ALA A 102 4.37 0.14 6.21
N ALA A 103 4.12 1.00 5.23
CA ALA A 103 2.85 1.71 5.11
C ALA A 103 1.66 0.75 4.91
N ASP A 104 1.86 -0.31 4.14
CA ASP A 104 0.84 -1.32 3.85
C ASP A 104 0.37 -2.10 5.07
N THR A 105 1.24 -2.32 6.05
CA THR A 105 0.80 -2.90 7.33
C THR A 105 -0.27 -2.05 8.02
N ILE A 106 -0.30 -0.73 7.80
CA ILE A 106 -1.36 0.15 8.31
C ILE A 106 -2.60 0.11 7.41
N ALA A 107 -2.40 0.11 6.09
CA ALA A 107 -3.51 0.03 5.12
C ALA A 107 -4.35 -1.22 5.38
N HIS A 108 -3.68 -2.37 5.38
CA HIS A 108 -4.32 -3.67 5.32
C HIS A 108 -4.74 -4.24 6.67
N ASN A 109 -4.15 -3.78 7.78
CA ASN A 109 -4.54 -4.26 9.11
C ASN A 109 -5.43 -3.29 9.89
N HIS A 110 -5.50 -2.02 9.47
CA HIS A 110 -6.27 -1.00 10.19
C HIS A 110 -7.24 -0.24 9.28
N TYR A 111 -6.72 0.47 8.27
CA TYR A 111 -7.54 1.37 7.46
C TYR A 111 -8.62 0.64 6.67
N VAL A 112 -8.23 -0.32 5.82
CA VAL A 112 -9.19 -1.07 4.99
C VAL A 112 -10.12 -1.93 5.85
N PRO A 113 -9.63 -2.74 6.81
CA PRO A 113 -10.51 -3.52 7.70
C PRO A 113 -11.55 -2.69 8.45
N TYR A 114 -11.17 -1.51 8.98
CA TYR A 114 -12.12 -0.60 9.62
C TYR A 114 -13.29 -0.28 8.68
N HIS A 115 -12.97 0.13 7.46
CA HIS A 115 -14.00 0.54 6.50
C HIS A 115 -14.78 -0.65 5.92
N LEU A 116 -14.16 -1.82 5.80
CA LEU A 116 -14.84 -3.06 5.44
C LEU A 116 -15.89 -3.44 6.49
N ALA A 117 -15.49 -3.46 7.77
CA ALA A 117 -16.37 -3.74 8.89
C ALA A 117 -17.50 -2.70 9.01
N ARG A 118 -17.19 -1.42 8.77
CA ARG A 118 -18.11 -0.32 9.00
C ARG A 118 -19.10 -0.08 7.86
N TYR A 119 -18.66 -0.23 6.60
CA TYR A 119 -19.37 0.32 5.44
C TYR A 119 -19.49 -0.61 4.24
N ALA A 120 -18.62 -1.61 4.07
CA ALA A 120 -18.57 -2.34 2.80
C ALA A 120 -19.87 -3.11 2.48
N ARG A 121 -20.18 -3.18 1.19
CA ARG A 121 -21.28 -3.99 0.63
C ARG A 121 -20.78 -5.24 -0.08
N SER A 122 -19.51 -5.27 -0.47
CA SER A 122 -18.84 -6.38 -1.16
C SER A 122 -17.36 -6.40 -0.79
N LYS A 123 -16.76 -7.59 -0.67
CA LYS A 123 -15.37 -7.78 -0.22
C LYS A 123 -14.34 -7.10 -1.14
N GLY A 124 -14.27 -7.49 -2.41
CA GLY A 124 -13.24 -7.04 -3.35
C GLY A 124 -13.34 -5.56 -3.72
N LEU A 125 -14.50 -5.13 -4.23
CA LEU A 125 -14.71 -3.71 -4.59
C LEU A 125 -14.64 -2.78 -3.37
N GLY A 126 -14.91 -3.30 -2.17
CA GLY A 126 -14.83 -2.51 -0.94
C GLY A 126 -13.39 -2.11 -0.60
N HIS A 127 -12.45 -3.04 -0.73
CA HIS A 127 -11.02 -2.81 -0.48
C HIS A 127 -10.48 -1.69 -1.35
N LEU A 128 -10.51 -1.90 -2.67
CA LEU A 128 -10.05 -0.95 -3.67
C LEU A 128 -10.73 0.42 -3.56
N TYR A 129 -12.05 0.42 -3.30
CA TYR A 129 -12.80 1.66 -3.13
C TYR A 129 -12.21 2.55 -2.03
N TRP A 130 -11.83 1.97 -0.88
CA TRP A 130 -11.35 2.75 0.25
C TRP A 130 -9.94 3.29 0.04
N GLU A 131 -9.02 2.53 -0.54
CA GLU A 131 -7.67 3.02 -0.87
C GLU A 131 -7.73 4.15 -1.89
N MET A 132 -8.52 3.99 -2.95
CA MET A 132 -8.70 5.02 -3.96
C MET A 132 -9.37 6.27 -3.39
N ARG A 133 -10.30 6.08 -2.45
CA ARG A 133 -10.93 7.20 -1.76
C ARG A 133 -9.92 7.97 -0.93
N ALA A 134 -9.00 7.29 -0.23
CA ALA A 134 -7.91 7.96 0.47
C ALA A 134 -6.97 8.70 -0.49
N ASP A 135 -6.64 8.11 -1.64
CA ASP A 135 -5.79 8.72 -2.67
C ASP A 135 -6.42 9.99 -3.28
N GLY A 136 -7.74 10.09 -3.28
CA GLY A 136 -8.47 11.30 -3.68
C GLY A 136 -8.05 12.56 -2.92
N PHE A 137 -7.56 12.42 -1.69
CA PHE A 137 -7.06 13.51 -0.84
C PHE A 137 -5.58 13.87 -1.10
N VAL A 138 -4.89 13.15 -1.98
CA VAL A 138 -3.49 13.45 -2.32
C VAL A 138 -3.44 14.61 -3.32
N PRO A 139 -2.63 15.66 -3.04
CA PRO A 139 -2.50 16.80 -3.93
C PRO A 139 -1.99 16.44 -5.33
N GLU A 140 -2.45 17.19 -6.33
CA GLU A 140 -2.17 16.94 -7.74
C GLU A 140 -0.65 16.99 -8.07
N ASN A 141 0.09 17.91 -7.45
CA ASN A 141 1.54 18.01 -7.63
C ASN A 141 2.32 16.76 -7.18
N HIS A 142 1.78 15.93 -6.28
CA HIS A 142 2.42 14.67 -5.90
C HIS A 142 2.32 13.66 -7.06
N TRP A 143 1.19 13.61 -7.75
CA TRP A 143 1.02 12.76 -8.94
C TRP A 143 1.96 13.14 -10.09
N ARG A 144 2.33 14.42 -10.21
CA ARG A 144 3.36 14.86 -11.16
C ARG A 144 4.74 14.27 -10.82
N VAL A 145 5.07 14.12 -9.53
CA VAL A 145 6.30 13.44 -9.10
C VAL A 145 6.24 11.95 -9.42
N VAL A 146 5.11 11.26 -9.18
CA VAL A 146 4.94 9.86 -9.61
C VAL A 146 5.19 9.71 -11.10
N THR A 147 4.61 10.62 -11.91
CA THR A 147 4.77 10.61 -13.36
C THR A 147 6.23 10.81 -13.77
N ALA A 148 6.92 11.79 -13.16
CA ALA A 148 8.32 12.06 -13.43
C ALA A 148 9.22 10.87 -13.08
N LEU A 149 9.04 10.26 -11.90
CA LEU A 149 9.80 9.07 -11.48
C LEU A 149 9.64 7.90 -12.45
N LYS A 150 8.42 7.69 -12.98
CA LYS A 150 8.16 6.61 -13.94
C LYS A 150 8.80 6.86 -15.31
N GLN A 151 8.92 8.12 -15.71
CA GLN A 151 9.47 8.53 -17.00
C GLN A 151 10.99 8.68 -16.99
N ASP A 152 11.58 8.78 -15.79
CA ASP A 152 13.02 8.88 -15.61
C ASP A 152 13.71 7.54 -15.94
N ARG A 153 14.34 7.50 -17.11
CA ARG A 153 15.04 6.30 -17.60
C ARG A 153 16.33 6.00 -16.82
N THR A 154 16.86 6.96 -16.07
CA THR A 154 18.04 6.70 -15.24
C THR A 154 17.74 5.73 -14.09
N LEU A 155 16.47 5.62 -13.70
CA LEU A 155 16.00 4.72 -12.64
C LEU A 155 15.67 3.31 -13.15
N ASP A 156 15.64 3.09 -14.47
CA ASP A 156 15.28 1.79 -15.07
C ASP A 156 16.21 0.65 -14.61
N ALA A 157 17.47 0.96 -14.27
CA ALA A 157 18.43 -0.01 -13.76
C ALA A 157 17.98 -0.61 -12.40
N LEU A 158 17.24 0.15 -11.59
CA LEU A 158 16.77 -0.27 -10.25
C LEU A 158 15.71 -1.37 -10.33
N ASP A 159 15.01 -1.49 -11.46
CA ASP A 159 14.04 -2.56 -11.71
C ASP A 159 14.71 -3.95 -11.65
N GLN A 160 16.01 -4.04 -11.95
CA GLN A 160 16.77 -5.29 -11.87
C GLN A 160 16.86 -5.83 -10.44
N LEU A 161 16.89 -4.96 -9.44
CA LEU A 161 16.97 -5.36 -8.05
C LEU A 161 15.73 -6.14 -7.62
N VAL A 162 14.55 -5.71 -8.09
CA VAL A 162 13.29 -6.43 -7.87
C VAL A 162 13.26 -7.73 -8.67
N ASN A 163 13.72 -7.73 -9.92
CA ASN A 163 13.75 -8.94 -10.75
C ASN A 163 14.60 -10.07 -10.16
N GLN A 164 15.69 -9.72 -9.47
CA GLN A 164 16.56 -10.69 -8.83
C GLN A 164 16.01 -11.20 -7.50
N GLY A 165 15.12 -10.43 -6.84
CA GLY A 165 14.43 -10.79 -5.60
C GLY A 165 13.05 -11.44 -5.79
N VAL A 166 12.52 -11.49 -7.01
CA VAL A 166 11.26 -12.19 -7.32
C VAL A 166 11.57 -13.46 -8.12
N PRO A 167 11.12 -14.66 -7.67
CA PRO A 167 11.31 -15.89 -8.43
C PRO A 167 10.80 -15.74 -9.88
N LYS A 168 11.67 -16.03 -10.85
CA LYS A 168 11.33 -16.01 -12.28
C LYS A 168 10.16 -16.96 -12.55
N LYS A 169 9.02 -16.39 -12.96
CA LYS A 169 8.07 -16.93 -13.94
C LYS A 169 6.94 -15.91 -14.19
N ALA A 170 6.70 -15.67 -15.48
CA ALA A 170 5.66 -14.86 -16.15
C ALA A 170 5.81 -13.31 -16.17
N LEU A 171 6.07 -12.80 -17.40
CA LEU A 171 6.18 -11.42 -17.93
C LEU A 171 7.47 -10.61 -17.65
N SER A 172 7.91 -9.86 -18.67
CA SER A 172 9.07 -8.96 -18.58
C SER A 172 8.69 -7.65 -17.89
N MET A 173 9.63 -7.00 -17.20
CA MET A 173 9.40 -5.70 -16.57
C MET A 173 8.96 -4.62 -17.55
N ARG A 174 9.45 -4.67 -18.79
CA ARG A 174 8.97 -3.79 -19.87
C ARG A 174 7.48 -4.00 -20.12
N THR A 175 7.02 -5.25 -20.11
CA THR A 175 5.59 -5.60 -20.26
C THR A 175 4.77 -5.18 -19.04
N ASN A 176 5.27 -5.40 -17.81
CA ASN A 176 4.61 -4.92 -16.58
C ASN A 176 4.53 -3.39 -16.54
N LYS A 177 5.62 -2.69 -16.89
CA LYS A 177 5.69 -1.22 -16.93
C LYS A 177 4.79 -0.66 -18.03
N LEU A 178 4.71 -1.30 -19.21
CA LEU A 178 3.77 -0.94 -20.28
C LEU A 178 2.32 -1.16 -19.86
N LEU A 179 1.98 -2.35 -19.35
CA LEU A 179 0.64 -2.63 -18.83
C LEU A 179 0.28 -1.65 -17.72
N PHE A 180 1.14 -1.42 -16.73
CA PHE A 180 0.89 -0.45 -15.67
C PHE A 180 0.75 0.99 -16.18
N ASN A 181 1.61 1.41 -17.13
CA ASN A 181 1.50 2.74 -17.77
C ASN A 181 0.16 2.95 -18.48
N HIS A 182 -0.48 1.88 -18.95
CA HIS A 182 -1.75 1.93 -19.66
C HIS A 182 -2.99 1.55 -18.82
N VAL A 183 -2.83 0.70 -17.80
CA VAL A 183 -3.92 0.08 -17.01
C VAL A 183 -4.13 0.76 -15.67
N LEU A 184 -3.12 1.43 -15.09
CA LEU A 184 -3.20 2.00 -13.74
C LEU A 184 -2.73 3.46 -13.66
N LEU A 185 -3.67 4.38 -13.85
CA LEU A 185 -3.73 5.64 -13.08
C LEU A 185 -2.97 6.88 -13.58
N ILE A 186 -2.37 6.92 -14.79
CA ILE A 186 -1.87 8.21 -15.33
C ILE A 186 -2.70 8.71 -16.52
N SER A 187 -2.95 7.88 -17.55
CA SER A 187 -3.85 8.26 -18.64
C SER A 187 -5.33 8.25 -18.23
N GLU A 188 -5.71 7.42 -17.26
CA GLU A 188 -7.10 7.26 -16.81
C GLU A 188 -7.40 7.93 -15.45
N ARG A 189 -6.42 8.60 -14.82
CA ARG A 189 -6.55 9.17 -13.46
C ARG A 189 -7.78 10.04 -13.29
N ASP A 190 -7.97 10.97 -14.21
CA ASP A 190 -9.07 11.92 -14.12
C ASP A 190 -10.40 11.29 -14.51
N GLN A 191 -10.39 10.33 -15.44
CA GLN A 191 -11.58 9.55 -15.79
C GLN A 191 -12.03 8.67 -14.62
N TRP A 192 -11.07 8.13 -13.88
CA TRP A 192 -11.29 7.25 -12.75
C TRP A 192 -11.61 8.01 -11.45
N ARG A 193 -10.94 9.14 -11.16
CA ARG A 193 -11.36 10.08 -10.09
C ARG A 193 -12.79 10.53 -10.31
N ARG A 194 -13.18 10.83 -11.56
CA ARG A 194 -14.58 11.11 -11.93
C ARG A 194 -15.48 9.89 -11.74
N GLY A 195 -15.01 8.68 -12.05
CA GLY A 195 -15.71 7.42 -11.80
C GLY A 195 -16.00 7.18 -10.31
N VAL A 196 -14.97 7.23 -9.46
CA VAL A 196 -15.09 7.13 -7.99
C VAL A 196 -15.95 8.27 -7.43
N ALA A 197 -15.82 9.49 -7.96
CA ALA A 197 -16.65 10.61 -7.55
C ALA A 197 -18.14 10.39 -7.87
N ARG A 198 -18.45 9.73 -8.99
CA ARG A 198 -19.81 9.30 -9.36
C ARG A 198 -20.30 8.12 -8.52
N LEU A 199 -19.40 7.24 -8.10
CA LEU A 199 -19.69 6.15 -7.15
C LEU A 199 -19.91 6.63 -5.70
N HIS A 200 -19.68 7.92 -5.38
CA HIS A 200 -20.05 8.48 -4.07
C HIS A 200 -21.55 8.30 -3.75
N GLY A 201 -22.41 8.13 -4.75
CA GLY A 201 -23.82 7.75 -4.54
C GLY A 201 -24.01 6.34 -3.94
N MET A 202 -22.99 5.47 -3.96
CA MET A 202 -23.06 4.09 -3.45
C MET A 202 -22.57 3.92 -2.00
N SER A 203 -21.91 4.94 -1.42
CA SER A 203 -21.44 4.95 -0.03
C SER A 203 -21.65 6.34 0.58
N SER A 204 -22.72 6.49 1.35
CA SER A 204 -23.08 7.73 2.07
C SER A 204 -22.18 8.04 3.26
N ALA A 205 -21.07 7.32 3.45
CA ALA A 205 -20.18 7.51 4.59
C ALA A 205 -19.17 8.62 4.27
N PRO A 206 -19.17 9.77 4.95
CA PRO A 206 -18.10 10.76 4.79
C PRO A 206 -16.77 10.17 5.26
N LEU A 207 -15.68 10.42 4.52
CA LEU A 207 -14.32 10.18 5.00
C LEU A 207 -13.75 11.54 5.39
N GLU A 208 -13.78 11.83 6.68
CA GLU A 208 -13.30 13.12 7.20
C GLU A 208 -11.76 13.20 7.12
N PRO A 209 -11.20 14.35 6.72
CA PRO A 209 -9.74 14.52 6.63
C PRO A 209 -9.01 14.20 7.93
N ALA A 210 -9.54 14.66 9.07
CA ALA A 210 -8.95 14.40 10.39
C ALA A 210 -8.95 12.92 10.75
N PHE A 211 -9.99 12.19 10.37
CA PHE A 211 -10.08 10.75 10.59
C PHE A 211 -9.07 9.98 9.73
N LEU A 212 -8.97 10.32 8.44
CA LEU A 212 -7.96 9.75 7.54
C LEU A 212 -6.53 10.03 8.04
N GLU A 213 -6.29 11.23 8.56
CA GLU A 213 -4.97 11.65 9.04
C GLU A 213 -4.43 10.76 10.18
N ARG A 214 -5.30 10.14 11.00
CA ARG A 214 -4.86 9.17 12.03
C ARG A 214 -4.09 8.00 11.41
N PHE A 215 -4.63 7.42 10.34
CA PHE A 215 -3.99 6.31 9.62
C PHE A 215 -2.75 6.77 8.86
N ARG A 216 -2.78 7.96 8.24
CA ARG A 216 -1.62 8.52 7.54
C ARG A 216 -0.45 8.79 8.47
N SER A 217 -0.73 9.34 9.65
CA SER A 217 0.26 9.57 10.69
C SER A 217 0.84 8.24 11.21
N ALA A 218 0.01 7.22 11.44
CA ALA A 218 0.48 5.88 11.79
C ALA A 218 1.35 5.24 10.69
N ALA A 219 0.97 5.39 9.41
CA ALA A 219 1.76 4.89 8.28
C ALA A 219 3.14 5.57 8.20
N VAL A 220 3.21 6.89 8.37
CA VAL A 220 4.49 7.62 8.44
C VAL A 220 5.32 7.17 9.65
N GLY A 221 4.69 6.96 10.81
CA GLY A 221 5.36 6.41 12.00
C GLY A 221 5.97 5.03 11.74
N ARG A 222 5.20 4.15 11.08
CA ARG A 222 5.62 2.80 10.70
C ARG A 222 6.76 2.80 9.70
N ILE A 223 6.74 3.69 8.71
CA ILE A 223 7.88 3.88 7.78
C ILE A 223 9.12 4.31 8.55
N ARG A 224 9.01 5.30 9.45
CA ARG A 224 10.16 5.77 10.23
C ARG A 224 10.76 4.65 11.06
N LEU A 225 9.93 3.88 11.77
CA LEU A 225 10.38 2.69 12.49
C LEU A 225 11.09 1.71 11.57
N ALA A 226 10.54 1.41 10.38
CA ALA A 226 11.16 0.49 9.43
C ALA A 226 12.55 0.93 8.95
N LEU A 227 12.79 2.25 8.88
CA LEU A 227 14.06 2.83 8.43
C LEU A 227 15.11 2.96 9.54
N GLU A 228 14.80 2.57 10.78
CA GLU A 228 15.79 2.41 11.83
C GLU A 228 16.66 1.16 11.61
N PRO A 229 17.87 1.07 12.20
CA PRO A 229 18.81 -0.03 11.94
C PRO A 229 18.24 -1.44 12.14
N ASP A 230 17.40 -1.63 13.16
CA ASP A 230 16.71 -2.88 13.51
C ASP A 230 15.23 -2.91 13.06
N GLY A 231 14.78 -1.85 12.39
CA GLY A 231 13.37 -1.62 12.06
C GLY A 231 12.71 -2.74 11.26
N LEU A 232 13.44 -3.32 10.29
CA LEU A 232 12.93 -4.46 9.53
C LEU A 232 12.65 -5.65 10.46
N ALA A 233 13.58 -6.00 11.34
CA ALA A 233 13.43 -7.13 12.27
C ALA A 233 12.23 -6.93 13.21
N THR A 234 11.97 -5.70 13.66
CA THR A 234 10.80 -5.34 14.47
C THR A 234 9.46 -5.50 13.74
N LEU A 235 9.47 -5.58 12.40
CA LEU A 235 8.24 -5.60 11.59
C LEU A 235 8.02 -6.93 10.87
N LEU A 236 9.00 -7.83 10.85
CA LEU A 236 8.96 -9.11 10.11
C LEU A 236 7.76 -10.00 10.45
N HIS A 237 7.20 -9.87 11.66
CA HIS A 237 6.05 -10.65 12.11
C HIS A 237 4.71 -10.06 11.69
N LEU A 238 4.65 -8.85 11.13
CA LEU A 238 3.39 -8.22 10.74
C LEU A 238 2.97 -8.64 9.33
N ASP A 239 1.70 -9.00 9.14
CA ASP A 239 1.13 -9.33 7.84
C ASP A 239 0.97 -8.06 6.99
N THR A 240 1.84 -7.88 6.00
CA THR A 240 1.79 -6.77 5.03
C THR A 240 0.53 -6.79 4.18
N ASN A 241 -0.13 -7.94 4.00
CA ASN A 241 -1.34 -8.07 3.18
C ASN A 241 -2.62 -8.00 4.03
N GLY A 242 -2.50 -8.05 5.37
CA GLY A 242 -3.61 -8.03 6.32
C GLY A 242 -4.73 -9.03 6.04
N LYS A 243 -4.40 -10.23 5.54
CA LYS A 243 -5.39 -11.26 5.16
C LYS A 243 -6.32 -11.61 6.32
N VAL A 244 -5.75 -11.76 7.52
CA VAL A 244 -6.49 -12.09 8.74
C VAL A 244 -7.41 -10.93 9.13
N ALA A 245 -6.88 -9.71 9.18
CA ALA A 245 -7.64 -8.51 9.56
C ALA A 245 -8.81 -8.25 8.59
N GLN A 246 -8.55 -8.29 7.28
CA GLN A 246 -9.57 -8.08 6.26
C GLN A 246 -10.63 -9.19 6.25
N LYS A 247 -10.23 -10.46 6.47
CA LYS A 247 -11.18 -11.56 6.61
C LYS A 247 -12.08 -11.37 7.83
N SER A 248 -11.49 -11.04 8.99
CA SER A 248 -12.23 -10.77 10.23
C SER A 248 -13.23 -9.62 10.05
N ALA A 249 -12.81 -8.51 9.47
CA ALA A 249 -13.67 -7.37 9.17
C ALA A 249 -14.86 -7.74 8.25
N TRP A 250 -14.60 -8.53 7.21
CA TRP A 250 -15.64 -8.97 6.29
C TRP A 250 -16.63 -9.95 6.95
N ASP A 251 -16.13 -10.87 7.78
CA ASP A 251 -16.97 -11.82 8.50
C ASP A 251 -17.87 -11.10 9.51
N ALA A 252 -17.34 -10.11 10.25
CA ALA A 252 -18.14 -9.25 11.13
C ALA A 252 -19.16 -8.41 10.35
N ARG A 253 -18.77 -7.84 9.20
CA ARG A 253 -19.69 -7.08 8.34
C ARG A 253 -20.88 -7.92 7.88
N LYS A 254 -20.64 -9.15 7.44
CA LYS A 254 -21.71 -10.08 7.04
C LYS A 254 -22.68 -10.36 8.19
N GLN A 255 -22.18 -10.51 9.41
CA GLN A 255 -23.03 -10.72 10.59
C GLN A 255 -23.89 -9.49 10.86
N ALA A 256 -23.30 -8.29 10.86
CA ALA A 256 -24.03 -7.05 11.06
C ALA A 256 -25.11 -6.84 9.97
N LEU A 257 -24.85 -7.22 8.71
CA LEU A 257 -25.82 -7.11 7.61
C LEU A 257 -27.08 -7.99 7.80
N ARG A 258 -27.04 -9.02 8.65
CA ARG A 258 -28.21 -9.85 8.97
C ARG A 258 -29.22 -9.17 9.89
N ARG A 259 -28.88 -8.02 10.51
CA ARG A 259 -29.81 -7.36 11.44
C ARG A 259 -30.93 -6.64 10.70
N LEU A 260 -32.13 -6.76 11.25
CA LEU A 260 -33.36 -6.25 10.65
C LEU A 260 -33.39 -4.71 10.57
N THR A 261 -33.00 -4.02 11.65
CA THR A 261 -33.08 -2.56 11.70
C THR A 261 -31.75 -1.91 11.31
N ARG A 262 -31.85 -0.78 10.59
CA ARG A 262 -30.69 0.03 10.19
C ARG A 262 -29.85 0.46 11.40
N ALA A 263 -30.49 0.91 12.47
CA ALA A 263 -29.81 1.35 13.69
C ALA A 263 -28.98 0.21 14.35
N ARG A 264 -29.51 -1.02 14.40
CA ARG A 264 -28.76 -2.18 14.92
C ARG A 264 -27.60 -2.55 14.00
N ARG A 265 -27.81 -2.54 12.68
CA ARG A 265 -26.73 -2.76 11.70
C ARG A 265 -25.60 -1.75 11.88
N GLU A 266 -25.94 -0.47 12.02
CA GLU A 266 -24.96 0.62 12.16
C GLU A 266 -24.16 0.52 13.46
N ARG A 267 -24.84 0.22 14.58
CA ARG A 267 -24.19 -0.02 15.88
C ARG A 267 -23.23 -1.19 15.83
N GLU A 268 -23.69 -2.36 15.41
CA GLU A 268 -22.82 -3.56 15.34
C GLU A 268 -21.65 -3.38 14.37
N SER A 269 -21.87 -2.68 13.24
CA SER A 269 -20.77 -2.37 12.30
C SER A 269 -19.76 -1.40 12.92
N ALA A 270 -20.18 -0.49 13.80
CA ALA A 270 -19.28 0.41 14.51
C ALA A 270 -18.49 -0.34 15.58
N ASP A 271 -19.15 -1.17 16.38
CA ASP A 271 -18.52 -1.98 17.42
C ASP A 271 -17.50 -2.95 16.81
N ALA A 272 -17.84 -3.59 15.68
CA ALA A 272 -16.93 -4.46 14.95
C ALA A 272 -15.74 -3.73 14.30
N ALA A 273 -15.91 -2.45 13.97
CA ALA A 273 -14.85 -1.67 13.34
C ALA A 273 -13.88 -1.05 14.37
N ALA A 274 -14.35 -0.78 15.59
CA ALA A 274 -13.59 -0.10 16.64
C ALA A 274 -12.21 -0.72 16.94
N PRO A 275 -12.03 -2.05 16.98
CA PRO A 275 -10.71 -2.65 17.24
C PRO A 275 -9.63 -2.27 16.23
N PHE A 276 -10.00 -1.97 14.98
CA PHE A 276 -9.04 -1.58 13.94
C PHE A 276 -8.48 -0.16 14.12
N LEU A 277 -9.02 0.62 15.07
CA LEU A 277 -8.52 1.96 15.41
C LEU A 277 -7.45 1.97 16.51
N VAL A 278 -7.12 0.80 17.06
CA VAL A 278 -6.22 0.63 18.21
C VAL A 278 -4.93 -0.04 17.76
N GLY A 279 -3.79 0.36 18.35
CA GLY A 279 -2.50 -0.31 18.15
C GLY A 279 -1.86 -0.08 16.78
N MET A 280 -2.28 0.95 16.05
CA MET A 280 -1.66 1.29 14.75
C MET A 280 -0.35 2.06 14.93
N GLU A 281 -0.23 2.82 16.02
CA GLU A 281 0.89 3.69 16.34
C GLU A 281 2.17 2.92 16.70
N SER A 282 2.03 1.75 17.31
CA SER A 282 3.12 0.86 17.70
C SER A 282 2.82 -0.56 17.21
N PRO A 283 3.76 -1.26 16.58
CA PRO A 283 3.53 -2.65 16.21
C PRO A 283 3.28 -3.49 17.47
N PRO A 284 2.37 -4.48 17.44
CA PRO A 284 2.17 -5.40 18.56
C PRO A 284 3.48 -6.16 18.86
N PRO A 285 3.71 -6.58 20.12
CA PRO A 285 4.87 -7.38 20.48
C PRO A 285 5.01 -8.60 19.57
N GLY A 286 6.23 -8.89 19.14
CA GLY A 286 6.52 -10.04 18.28
C GLY A 286 6.32 -11.34 19.03
N HIS A 287 5.18 -12.01 18.80
CA HIS A 287 4.90 -13.34 19.33
C HIS A 287 4.42 -14.22 18.18
N GLY A 288 5.35 -14.77 17.41
CA GLY A 288 5.04 -15.74 16.36
C GLY A 288 6.07 -15.80 15.24
N ASP A 289 6.08 -16.93 14.54
CA ASP A 289 6.84 -17.08 13.30
C ASP A 289 6.38 -16.05 12.25
N PRO A 290 7.28 -15.58 11.38
CA PRO A 290 6.91 -14.64 10.31
C PRO A 290 5.74 -15.20 9.48
N HIS A 291 4.72 -14.40 9.17
CA HIS A 291 3.51 -14.82 8.43
C HIS A 291 3.75 -15.38 7.00
N TRP A 292 5.01 -15.54 6.59
CA TRP A 292 5.48 -16.03 5.30
C TRP A 292 6.09 -17.43 5.36
N THR A 293 6.14 -18.08 6.53
CA THR A 293 6.51 -19.50 6.60
C THR A 293 5.50 -20.31 5.78
N PRO A 294 5.96 -21.15 4.83
CA PRO A 294 5.11 -21.90 3.91
C PRO A 294 4.16 -22.86 4.64
#